data_AF-A0A9P7NFP7-F1
#
_entry.id   AF-A0A9P7NFP7-F1
#
_cell.length_a   1.000
_cell.length_b   1.000
_cell.length_c   1.000
_cell.angle_alpha   90.00
_cell.angle_beta   90.00
_cell.angle_gamma   90.00
#
_symmetry.space_group_name_H-M   'P 1'
#
loop_
_entity.id
_entity.type
_entity.pdbx_description
1 polymer ?
#
loop_
_entity_poly.entity_id
_entity_poly.type
_entity_poly.pdbx_seq_one_letter_code
_entity_poly.pdbx_strand_id
1 'polypeptide(L)'
;MFEFCASVAFYGDYILSRACHDNVIVLWRIEGFSSAGPRPSQSTAPTPQNVLPTSYEDPDRLTRSAFVPATSPRCPSQYTRLLEFHTPNCGPQFFMRFKLHHVAGQNPVLAFCNAAGNIFFWDLRRLTVYREVMAAQNDVRRDKSKPVQVPSWLKPVIPRQRADAAGRIKSVASDRDSLTSGQTGHTETTDYSTETWDSWESRYSMEDPHHALRAHRTESSSANFVGRQAAWSPGGEWCVVVGSSNTTLVLQRWARKTASRASVTTR
;
A
#
# COMPACT_ATOMS: atom_id res chain seq x y z
N MET A 1 1.18 -27.13 -2.68
CA MET A 1 -0.27 -26.82 -2.66
C MET A 1 -0.44 -25.56 -3.50
N PHE A 2 -1.17 -25.61 -4.62
CA PHE A 2 -1.44 -24.40 -5.41
C PHE A 2 -2.48 -23.56 -4.68
N GLU A 3 -2.12 -22.35 -4.31
CA GLU A 3 -3.05 -21.42 -3.69
C GLU A 3 -3.94 -20.76 -4.76
N PHE A 4 -5.21 -20.54 -4.44
CA PHE A 4 -6.17 -19.98 -5.39
C PHE A 4 -5.94 -18.47 -5.55
N CYS A 5 -5.64 -18.02 -6.77
CA CYS A 5 -5.56 -16.58 -7.09
C CYS A 5 -6.94 -15.94 -6.97
N ALA A 6 -7.13 -15.08 -5.96
CA ALA A 6 -8.42 -14.48 -5.64
C ALA A 6 -8.68 -13.17 -6.39
N SER A 7 -7.63 -12.48 -6.86
CA SER A 7 -7.74 -11.20 -7.55
C SER A 7 -6.49 -10.92 -8.38
N VAL A 8 -6.66 -10.46 -9.61
CA VAL A 8 -5.58 -10.03 -10.52
C VAL A 8 -6.02 -8.78 -11.29
N ALA A 9 -5.10 -7.85 -11.52
CA ALA A 9 -5.34 -6.66 -12.33
C ALA A 9 -4.04 -6.12 -12.93
N PHE A 10 -4.13 -5.48 -14.10
CA PHE A 10 -3.02 -4.72 -14.67
C PHE A 10 -2.88 -3.34 -13.99
N TYR A 11 -1.63 -2.87 -13.89
CA TYR A 11 -1.24 -1.51 -13.57
C TYR A 11 -0.23 -1.02 -14.62
N GLY A 12 -0.74 -0.43 -15.71
CA GLY A 12 0.07 -0.27 -16.91
C GLY A 12 0.49 -1.66 -17.43
N ASP A 13 1.79 -1.85 -17.65
CA ASP A 13 2.36 -3.15 -18.05
C ASP A 13 2.72 -4.06 -16.86
N TYR A 14 2.54 -3.57 -15.62
CA TYR A 14 2.73 -4.37 -14.41
C TYR A 14 1.47 -5.14 -14.03
N ILE A 15 1.63 -6.12 -13.15
CA ILE A 15 0.55 -6.96 -12.64
C ILE A 15 0.48 -6.84 -11.12
N LEU A 16 -0.73 -6.60 -10.62
CA LEU A 16 -1.09 -6.78 -9.22
C LEU A 16 -1.85 -8.09 -9.09
N SER A 17 -1.51 -8.91 -8.11
CA SER A 17 -2.24 -10.14 -7.81
C SER A 17 -2.24 -10.47 -6.33
N ARG A 18 -3.23 -11.24 -5.88
CA ARG A 18 -3.20 -11.88 -4.56
C ARG A 18 -3.73 -13.30 -4.61
N ALA A 19 -3.11 -14.18 -3.84
CA ALA A 19 -3.63 -15.52 -3.56
C ALA A 19 -4.47 -15.52 -2.26
N CYS A 20 -5.16 -16.63 -2.02
CA CYS A 20 -5.74 -16.95 -0.72
C CYS A 20 -4.63 -17.33 0.27
N HIS A 21 -4.80 -17.04 1.56
CA HIS A 21 -3.80 -17.26 2.64
C HIS A 21 -2.55 -16.37 2.59
N ASP A 22 -2.21 -15.87 1.41
CA ASP A 22 -1.25 -14.77 1.28
C ASP A 22 -1.80 -13.49 1.92
N ASN A 23 -1.15 -13.06 3.01
CA ASN A 23 -1.41 -11.77 3.64
C ASN A 23 -0.74 -10.62 2.86
N VAL A 24 -0.64 -10.74 1.54
CA VAL A 24 -0.04 -9.73 0.66
C VAL A 24 -0.81 -9.55 -0.65
N ILE A 25 -0.71 -8.35 -1.22
CA ILE A 25 -0.92 -8.12 -2.66
C ILE A 25 0.45 -7.93 -3.28
N VAL A 26 0.75 -8.65 -4.35
CA VAL A 26 2.06 -8.64 -5.00
C VAL A 26 2.00 -7.79 -6.27
N LEU A 27 2.92 -6.84 -6.41
CA LEU A 27 3.25 -6.18 -7.67
C LEU A 27 4.41 -6.90 -8.33
N TRP A 28 4.22 -7.29 -9.59
CA TRP A 28 5.23 -7.99 -10.37
C TRP A 28 5.10 -7.65 -11.85
N ARG A 29 6.04 -8.12 -12.67
CA ARG A 29 5.99 -7.95 -14.13
C ARG A 29 6.32 -9.24 -14.84
N ILE A 30 5.77 -9.38 -16.05
CA ILE A 30 6.22 -10.38 -17.02
C ILE A 30 7.45 -9.81 -17.72
N GLU A 31 8.56 -10.53 -17.70
CA GLU A 31 9.77 -10.10 -18.40
C GLU A 31 9.51 -10.06 -19.92
N GLY A 32 10.05 -9.05 -20.60
CA GLY A 32 9.87 -8.82 -22.04
C GLY A 32 8.47 -8.36 -22.48
N PHE A 33 7.47 -8.32 -21.59
CA PHE A 33 6.15 -7.80 -21.92
C PHE A 33 6.17 -6.27 -22.02
N SER A 34 5.63 -5.74 -23.13
CA SER A 34 5.28 -4.33 -23.23
C SER A 34 4.05 -4.13 -24.12
N SER A 35 3.08 -3.34 -23.67
CA SER A 35 1.88 -3.03 -24.44
C SER A 35 2.14 -2.10 -25.63
N ALA A 36 3.28 -1.40 -25.65
CA ALA A 36 3.72 -0.60 -26.79
C ALA A 36 4.31 -1.44 -27.94
N GLY A 37 4.67 -2.70 -27.67
CA GLY A 37 5.19 -3.62 -28.68
C GLY A 37 4.09 -4.20 -29.57
N PRO A 38 4.46 -4.85 -30.69
CA PRO A 38 3.50 -5.59 -31.50
C PRO A 38 2.89 -6.73 -30.67
N ARG A 39 1.58 -6.94 -30.83
CA ARG A 39 0.92 -8.09 -30.21
C ARG A 39 1.51 -9.39 -30.78
N PRO A 40 1.95 -10.34 -29.93
CA PRO A 40 2.49 -11.62 -30.41
C PRO A 40 1.42 -12.38 -31.19
N SER A 41 1.84 -13.07 -32.25
CA SER A 41 0.93 -13.91 -33.05
C SER A 41 0.54 -15.17 -32.29
N GLN A 42 -0.61 -15.77 -32.61
CA GLN A 42 -1.10 -16.97 -31.91
C GLN A 42 -0.12 -18.15 -32.00
N SER A 43 0.64 -18.27 -33.10
CA SER A 43 1.65 -19.33 -33.27
C SER A 43 2.86 -19.18 -32.35
N THR A 44 3.07 -18.01 -31.75
CA THR A 44 4.15 -17.77 -30.76
C THR A 44 3.73 -18.10 -29.33
N ALA A 45 2.46 -18.47 -29.09
CA ALA A 45 2.00 -18.87 -27.78
C ALA A 45 2.71 -20.17 -27.34
N PRO A 46 3.26 -20.24 -26.11
CA PRO A 46 3.95 -21.43 -25.65
C PRO A 46 2.95 -22.59 -25.45
N THR A 47 3.24 -23.74 -26.05
CA THR A 47 2.44 -24.96 -25.87
C THR A 47 2.91 -25.78 -24.66
N PRO A 48 2.02 -26.49 -23.97
CA PRO A 48 2.39 -27.39 -22.87
C PRO A 48 3.24 -28.62 -23.28
N GLN A 49 3.44 -28.85 -24.58
CA GLN A 49 3.73 -30.17 -25.15
C GLN A 49 5.15 -30.74 -24.99
N ASN A 50 6.09 -30.09 -24.29
CA ASN A 50 7.48 -30.60 -24.22
C ASN A 50 8.09 -30.76 -22.82
N VAL A 51 7.27 -30.85 -21.77
CA VAL A 51 7.76 -31.32 -20.46
C VAL A 51 6.67 -32.12 -19.78
N LEU A 52 6.74 -33.45 -19.87
CA LEU A 52 6.25 -34.28 -18.77
C LEU A 52 7.10 -33.91 -17.54
N PRO A 53 6.51 -33.35 -16.47
CA PRO A 53 7.26 -33.16 -15.23
C PRO A 53 7.55 -34.56 -14.70
N THR A 54 8.77 -35.05 -14.92
CA THR A 54 9.26 -36.26 -14.23
C THR A 54 9.39 -36.01 -12.73
N SER A 55 9.42 -34.74 -12.32
CA SER A 55 9.28 -34.28 -10.94
C SER A 55 8.53 -32.95 -10.89
N TYR A 56 7.65 -32.79 -9.90
CA TYR A 56 6.98 -31.52 -9.56
C TYR A 56 7.92 -30.54 -8.81
N GLU A 57 9.20 -30.85 -8.75
CA GLU A 57 10.19 -30.17 -7.89
C GLU A 57 10.96 -29.06 -8.60
N ASP A 58 10.70 -28.82 -9.90
CA ASP A 58 11.36 -27.74 -10.66
C ASP A 58 10.35 -26.60 -10.97
N PRO A 59 10.33 -25.52 -10.16
CA PRO A 59 9.39 -24.40 -10.31
C PRO A 59 9.56 -23.66 -11.64
N ASP A 60 10.77 -23.65 -12.22
CA ASP A 60 11.07 -22.95 -13.47
C ASP A 60 10.35 -23.59 -14.66
N ARG A 61 9.90 -24.84 -14.52
CA ARG A 61 9.13 -25.57 -15.55
C ARG A 61 7.62 -25.35 -15.45
N LEU A 62 7.13 -24.69 -14.39
CA LEU A 62 5.71 -24.35 -14.20
C LEU A 62 5.31 -23.04 -14.89
N THR A 63 6.28 -22.20 -15.26
CA THR A 63 6.02 -20.92 -15.94
C THR A 63 6.41 -21.01 -17.42
N ARG A 64 5.58 -20.43 -18.29
CA ARG A 64 5.85 -20.31 -19.72
C ARG A 64 5.46 -18.92 -20.20
N SER A 65 6.28 -18.32 -21.06
CA SER A 65 6.05 -16.99 -21.60
C SER A 65 6.28 -16.96 -23.11
N ALA A 66 5.44 -16.22 -23.84
CA ALA A 66 5.67 -15.88 -25.24
C ALA A 66 6.65 -14.71 -25.40
N PHE A 67 6.95 -13.99 -24.31
CA PHE A 67 7.69 -12.74 -24.34
C PHE A 67 9.20 -12.92 -24.08
N VAL A 68 9.59 -13.97 -23.35
CA VAL A 68 10.98 -14.31 -23.06
C VAL A 68 11.16 -15.84 -23.11
N PRO A 69 12.19 -16.36 -23.82
CA PRO A 69 12.50 -17.79 -23.83
C PRO A 69 12.87 -18.31 -22.43
N ALA A 70 12.50 -19.55 -22.10
CA ALA A 70 12.79 -20.18 -20.80
C ALA A 70 14.29 -20.33 -20.47
N THR A 71 15.17 -20.19 -21.47
CA THR A 71 16.62 -20.37 -21.33
C THR A 71 17.37 -19.21 -21.99
N SER A 72 17.17 -17.98 -21.50
CA SER A 72 17.99 -16.84 -21.90
C SER A 72 19.08 -16.58 -20.86
N PRO A 73 20.38 -16.60 -21.22
CA PRO A 73 21.47 -16.22 -20.31
C PRO A 73 21.35 -14.79 -19.77
N ARG A 74 20.56 -13.93 -20.45
CA ARG A 74 20.32 -12.53 -20.06
C ARG A 74 19.11 -12.36 -19.13
N CYS A 75 18.23 -13.34 -19.03
CA CYS A 75 17.00 -13.25 -18.24
C CYS A 75 16.63 -14.66 -17.74
N PRO A 76 17.13 -15.07 -16.55
CA PRO A 76 16.90 -16.43 -16.05
C PRO A 76 15.45 -16.65 -15.60
N SER A 77 14.69 -15.58 -15.33
CA SER A 77 13.29 -15.67 -14.89
C SER A 77 12.34 -15.07 -15.92
N GLN A 78 11.15 -15.67 -16.07
CA GLN A 78 10.10 -15.16 -16.96
C GLN A 78 9.24 -14.06 -16.32
N TYR A 79 9.39 -13.85 -15.02
CA TYR A 79 8.73 -12.77 -14.28
C TYR A 79 9.61 -12.28 -13.13
N THR A 80 9.38 -11.05 -12.69
CA THR A 80 10.08 -10.46 -11.55
C THR A 80 9.07 -9.91 -10.56
N ARG A 81 9.17 -10.34 -9.30
CA ARG A 81 8.47 -9.72 -8.18
C ARG A 81 9.12 -8.38 -7.86
N LEU A 82 8.29 -7.35 -7.65
CA LEU A 82 8.78 -5.98 -7.48
C LEU A 82 8.48 -5.44 -6.08
N LEU A 83 7.25 -5.61 -5.60
CA LEU A 83 6.81 -5.14 -4.28
C LEU A 83 5.72 -6.04 -3.71
N GLU A 84 5.61 -6.06 -2.39
CA GLU A 84 4.49 -6.66 -1.67
C GLU A 84 3.78 -5.60 -0.83
N PHE A 85 2.45 -5.66 -0.76
CA PHE A 85 1.61 -4.80 0.07
C PHE A 85 0.96 -5.63 1.15
N HIS A 86 1.26 -5.33 2.41
CA HIS A 86 0.84 -6.14 3.55
C HIS A 86 -0.67 -6.03 3.83
N THR A 87 -1.39 -7.14 3.70
CA THR A 87 -2.84 -7.27 3.95
C THR A 87 -3.11 -8.29 5.07
N PRO A 88 -2.85 -7.94 6.35
CA PRO A 88 -2.97 -8.87 7.46
C PRO A 88 -4.42 -9.29 7.72
N ASN A 89 -4.58 -10.33 8.53
CA ASN A 89 -5.87 -10.79 9.05
C ASN A 89 -6.88 -11.13 7.94
N CYS A 90 -6.42 -11.78 6.88
CA CYS A 90 -7.31 -12.37 5.87
C CYS A 90 -7.73 -13.80 6.25
N GLY A 91 -6.90 -14.53 7.00
CA GLY A 91 -7.20 -15.90 7.43
C GLY A 91 -7.46 -16.82 6.23
N PRO A 92 -8.40 -17.78 6.33
CA PRO A 92 -8.76 -18.66 5.22
C PRO A 92 -9.75 -18.02 4.23
N GLN A 93 -10.07 -16.72 4.37
CA GLN A 93 -11.03 -16.07 3.49
C GLN A 93 -10.43 -15.87 2.09
N PHE A 94 -11.13 -16.40 1.10
CA PHE A 94 -10.87 -16.16 -0.32
C PHE A 94 -11.94 -15.23 -0.92
N PHE A 95 -11.82 -14.93 -2.21
CA PHE A 95 -12.76 -14.05 -2.94
C PHE A 95 -12.88 -12.64 -2.32
N MET A 96 -11.72 -12.07 -1.99
CA MET A 96 -11.57 -10.73 -1.47
C MET A 96 -10.68 -9.95 -2.43
N ARG A 97 -11.22 -8.92 -3.07
CA ARG A 97 -10.61 -8.25 -4.21
C ARG A 97 -10.14 -6.85 -3.85
N PHE A 98 -8.98 -6.48 -4.36
CA PHE A 98 -8.46 -5.11 -4.28
C PHE A 98 -8.94 -4.29 -5.48
N LYS A 99 -8.82 -2.97 -5.38
CA LYS A 99 -9.04 -2.06 -6.50
C LYS A 99 -8.01 -0.95 -6.51
N LEU A 100 -7.37 -0.77 -7.67
CA LEU A 100 -6.51 0.37 -7.95
C LEU A 100 -7.33 1.50 -8.57
N HIS A 101 -7.26 2.68 -7.98
CA HIS A 101 -7.60 3.95 -8.65
C HIS A 101 -6.42 4.35 -9.52
N HIS A 102 -6.60 4.40 -10.83
CA HIS A 102 -5.54 4.77 -11.77
C HIS A 102 -6.15 5.60 -12.89
N VAL A 103 -6.10 6.92 -12.72
CA VAL A 103 -6.66 7.91 -13.64
C VAL A 103 -5.58 8.96 -13.90
N ALA A 104 -5.46 9.40 -15.16
CA ALA A 104 -4.47 10.40 -15.56
C ALA A 104 -4.58 11.69 -14.73
N GLY A 105 -3.44 12.26 -14.35
CA GLY A 105 -3.38 13.48 -13.53
C GLY A 105 -3.71 13.28 -12.05
N GLN A 106 -3.95 12.05 -11.60
CA GLN A 106 -4.23 11.73 -10.20
C GLN A 106 -3.24 10.70 -9.66
N ASN A 107 -3.00 10.72 -8.36
CA ASN A 107 -2.16 9.71 -7.70
C ASN A 107 -2.83 8.33 -7.81
N PRO A 108 -2.09 7.28 -8.21
CA PRO A 108 -2.60 5.92 -8.16
C PRO A 108 -2.76 5.46 -6.71
N VAL A 109 -3.96 5.01 -6.34
CA VAL A 109 -4.26 4.57 -4.97
C VAL A 109 -4.83 3.16 -4.95
N LEU A 110 -4.12 2.25 -4.30
CA LEU A 110 -4.58 0.88 -4.09
C LEU A 110 -5.45 0.83 -2.84
N ALA A 111 -6.63 0.22 -2.94
CA ALA A 111 -7.52 -0.07 -1.82
C ALA A 111 -7.78 -1.57 -1.69
N PHE A 112 -7.81 -2.05 -0.45
CA PHE A 112 -8.16 -3.42 -0.12
C PHE A 112 -8.80 -3.49 1.26
N CYS A 113 -9.79 -4.37 1.47
CA CYS A 113 -10.39 -4.59 2.77
C CYS A 113 -10.24 -6.04 3.21
N ASN A 114 -9.71 -6.25 4.43
CA ASN A 114 -9.47 -7.60 4.97
C ASN A 114 -10.71 -8.25 5.60
N ALA A 115 -10.51 -9.42 6.21
CA ALA A 115 -11.57 -10.18 6.85
C ALA A 115 -11.91 -9.68 8.26
N ALA A 116 -11.12 -8.73 8.78
CA ALA A 116 -11.30 -8.11 10.10
C ALA A 116 -11.87 -6.69 9.98
N GLY A 117 -12.46 -6.31 8.84
CA GLY A 117 -13.11 -5.02 8.65
C GLY A 117 -12.16 -3.83 8.49
N ASN A 118 -10.88 -4.06 8.25
CA ASN A 118 -9.91 -2.99 8.01
C ASN A 118 -9.75 -2.74 6.51
N ILE A 119 -9.82 -1.48 6.12
CA ILE A 119 -9.62 -0.99 4.76
C ILE A 119 -8.26 -0.31 4.71
N PHE A 120 -7.39 -0.83 3.87
CA PHE A 120 -6.02 -0.39 3.69
C PHE A 120 -5.89 0.41 2.40
N PHE A 121 -5.10 1.48 2.46
CA PHE A 121 -4.78 2.32 1.32
C PHE A 121 -3.28 2.50 1.16
N TRP A 122 -2.80 2.41 -0.09
CA TRP A 122 -1.44 2.76 -0.49
C TRP A 122 -1.51 3.77 -1.63
N ASP A 123 -0.87 4.93 -1.45
CA ASP A 123 -0.66 5.93 -2.49
C ASP A 123 0.69 5.66 -3.16
N LEU A 124 0.67 5.12 -4.38
CA LEU A 124 1.87 4.68 -5.08
C LEU A 124 2.79 5.86 -5.43
N ARG A 125 2.28 7.10 -5.52
CA ARG A 125 3.13 8.29 -5.73
C ARG A 125 4.05 8.50 -4.52
N ARG A 126 3.59 8.21 -3.30
CA ARG A 126 4.42 8.37 -2.09
C ARG A 126 5.67 7.51 -2.09
N LEU A 127 5.62 6.33 -2.71
CA LEU A 127 6.79 5.45 -2.83
C LEU A 127 7.90 6.12 -3.65
N THR A 128 7.53 6.70 -4.81
CA THR A 128 8.49 7.42 -5.66
C THR A 128 9.05 8.67 -4.98
N VAL A 129 8.21 9.44 -4.31
CA VAL A 129 8.65 10.64 -3.58
C VAL A 129 9.55 10.27 -2.40
N TYR A 130 9.25 9.20 -1.67
CA TYR A 130 10.12 8.73 -0.60
C TYR A 130 11.51 8.33 -1.13
N ARG A 131 11.58 7.59 -2.23
CA ARG A 131 12.86 7.28 -2.89
C ARG A 131 13.64 8.54 -3.28
N GLU A 132 12.98 9.56 -3.81
CA GLU A 132 13.60 10.85 -4.14
C GLU A 132 14.17 11.54 -2.89
N VAL A 133 13.43 11.54 -1.77
CA VAL A 133 13.88 12.08 -0.48
C VAL A 133 15.10 11.32 0.04
N MET A 134 15.09 9.98 0.01
CA MET A 134 16.21 9.16 0.48
C MET A 134 17.45 9.32 -0.40
N ALA A 135 17.27 9.41 -1.72
CA ALA A 135 18.37 9.69 -2.65
C ALA A 135 19.01 11.06 -2.36
N ALA A 136 18.21 12.10 -2.10
CA ALA A 136 18.70 13.42 -1.73
C ALA A 136 19.36 13.46 -0.34
N GLN A 137 18.90 12.61 0.59
CA GLN A 137 19.50 12.50 1.92
C GLN A 137 20.86 11.80 1.87
N ASN A 138 21.01 10.78 1.02
CA ASN A 138 22.22 9.97 0.89
C ASN A 138 23.25 10.53 -0.11
N ASP A 139 22.97 11.65 -0.78
CA ASP A 139 23.89 12.26 -1.73
C ASP A 139 25.12 12.85 -1.03
N VAL A 140 26.29 12.24 -1.28
CA VAL A 140 27.59 12.65 -0.72
C VAL A 140 27.99 14.05 -1.17
N ARG A 141 27.52 14.50 -2.34
CA ARG A 141 27.86 15.81 -2.92
C ARG A 141 26.96 16.94 -2.41
N ARG A 142 25.93 16.62 -1.64
CA ARG A 142 24.99 17.61 -1.15
C ARG A 142 25.62 18.50 -0.08
N ASP A 143 25.27 19.78 -0.17
CA ASP A 143 25.51 20.75 0.89
C ASP A 143 24.68 20.38 2.14
N LYS A 144 25.35 19.82 3.15
CA LYS A 144 24.73 19.39 4.42
C LYS A 144 24.12 20.54 5.21
N SER A 145 24.46 21.80 4.90
CA SER A 145 23.85 22.97 5.54
C SER A 145 22.39 23.21 5.08
N LYS A 146 21.99 22.70 3.91
CA LYS A 146 20.65 22.87 3.36
C LYS A 146 19.78 21.65 3.67
N PRO A 147 18.68 21.76 4.43
CA PRO A 147 17.83 20.61 4.76
C PRO A 147 17.12 20.01 3.53
N VAL A 148 16.91 18.69 3.51
CA VAL A 148 16.08 18.03 2.48
C VAL A 148 14.65 18.47 2.69
N GLN A 149 13.98 18.84 1.60
CA GLN A 149 12.56 19.10 1.64
C GLN A 149 11.80 17.79 1.81
N VAL A 150 11.19 17.61 2.99
CA VAL A 150 10.42 16.43 3.32
C VAL A 150 8.92 16.73 3.14
N PRO A 151 8.14 15.88 2.44
CA PRO A 151 6.71 16.08 2.27
C PRO A 151 5.95 16.07 3.61
N SER A 152 4.88 16.85 3.70
CA SER A 152 4.08 17.02 4.94
C SER A 152 3.41 15.74 5.47
N TRP A 153 3.29 14.70 4.65
CA TRP A 153 2.76 13.40 5.03
C TRP A 153 3.81 12.45 5.62
N LEU A 154 5.10 12.74 5.44
CA LEU A 154 6.21 11.95 5.98
C LEU A 154 6.56 12.48 7.37
N LYS A 155 5.68 12.20 8.34
CA LYS A 155 5.78 12.73 9.70
C LYS A 155 6.69 11.86 10.57
N PRO A 156 7.55 12.46 11.41
CA PRO A 156 8.33 11.72 12.41
C PRO A 156 7.43 11.02 13.42
N VAL A 157 7.91 9.89 13.97
CA VAL A 157 7.27 9.26 15.12
C VAL A 157 7.65 10.06 16.35
N ILE A 158 6.64 10.57 17.06
CA ILE A 158 6.85 11.25 18.35
C ILE A 158 6.71 10.19 19.43
N PRO A 159 7.80 9.82 20.15
CA PRO A 159 7.70 8.89 21.26
C PRO A 159 6.73 9.46 22.29
N ARG A 160 5.64 8.73 22.57
CA ARG A 160 4.85 9.03 23.76
C ARG A 160 5.73 8.64 24.95
N GLN A 161 6.16 9.61 25.74
CA GLN A 161 6.64 9.32 27.09
C GLN A 161 5.53 8.52 27.78
N ARG A 162 5.76 7.22 27.98
CA ARG A 162 4.95 6.44 28.89
C ARG A 162 5.17 7.12 30.24
N ALA A 163 4.14 7.76 30.77
CA ALA A 163 4.14 8.14 32.18
C ALA A 163 4.44 6.85 32.95
N ASP A 164 5.57 6.84 33.64
CA ASP A 164 6.02 5.71 34.43
C ASP A 164 4.88 5.24 35.33
N ALA A 165 4.59 3.94 35.26
CA ALA A 165 3.71 3.26 36.19
C ALA A 165 4.42 3.17 37.54
N ALA A 166 4.44 4.27 38.30
CA ALA A 166 4.81 4.30 39.70
C ALA A 166 4.03 5.42 40.42
N GLY A 167 3.14 5.03 41.34
CA GLY A 167 2.79 5.87 42.50
C GLY A 167 1.48 6.66 42.46
N ARG A 168 0.38 5.99 42.81
CA ARG A 168 -0.56 6.35 43.90
C ARG A 168 -0.87 7.86 44.16
N ILE A 169 -2.15 8.23 44.00
CA ILE A 169 -3.11 8.77 45.01
C ILE A 169 -4.13 9.73 44.35
N LYS A 170 -5.41 9.51 44.70
CA LYS A 170 -6.55 10.36 44.37
C LYS A 170 -6.43 11.75 45.04
N SER A 171 -6.66 12.82 44.28
CA SER A 171 -7.13 14.13 44.76
C SER A 171 -7.66 14.90 43.55
N VAL A 172 -8.98 15.02 43.38
CA VAL A 172 -9.81 16.23 43.58
C VAL A 172 -9.44 17.42 42.66
N ALA A 173 -10.48 17.89 41.98
CA ALA A 173 -10.58 18.95 40.99
C ALA A 173 -9.63 20.16 41.11
N SER A 174 -9.16 20.64 39.97
CA SER A 174 -9.11 22.08 39.68
C SER A 174 -9.06 22.32 38.17
N ASP A 175 -10.01 23.12 37.68
CA ASP A 175 -9.98 23.77 36.38
C ASP A 175 -8.68 24.58 36.25
N ARG A 176 -7.99 24.42 35.12
CA ARG A 176 -7.10 25.46 34.62
C ARG A 176 -6.90 25.34 33.12
N ASP A 177 -7.37 26.37 32.44
CA ASP A 177 -7.10 26.69 31.05
C ASP A 177 -5.63 26.41 30.69
N SER A 178 -5.42 25.48 29.75
CA SER A 178 -4.13 25.31 29.11
C SER A 178 -4.22 25.87 27.70
N LEU A 179 -3.77 27.12 27.61
CA LEU A 179 -3.40 27.82 26.40
C LEU A 179 -2.58 26.87 25.51
N THR A 180 -3.14 26.49 24.36
CA THR A 180 -2.36 25.94 23.24
C THR A 180 -1.50 27.08 22.72
N SER A 181 -0.30 27.20 23.29
CA SER A 181 0.78 27.97 22.70
C SER A 181 1.22 27.26 21.44
N GLY A 182 1.12 27.97 20.32
CA GLY A 182 1.77 27.58 19.09
C GLY A 182 3.27 27.47 19.34
N GLN A 183 3.81 26.27 19.17
CA GLN A 183 5.22 26.10 18.85
C GLN A 183 5.30 25.69 17.38
N THR A 184 5.54 26.71 16.55
CA THR A 184 6.40 26.58 15.38
C THR A 184 7.75 26.03 15.85
N GLY A 185 7.86 24.70 15.87
CA GLY A 185 9.08 23.99 16.18
C GLY A 185 9.95 23.89 14.94
N HIS A 186 10.97 24.75 14.92
CA HIS A 186 12.15 24.69 14.06
C HIS A 186 12.59 23.24 13.79
N THR A 187 12.62 22.86 12.52
CA THR A 187 13.43 21.75 12.02
C THR A 187 14.91 22.15 12.09
N GLU A 188 15.53 21.93 13.24
CA GLU A 188 16.98 22.01 13.41
C GLU A 188 17.52 20.60 13.68
N THR A 189 18.57 20.24 12.91
CA THR A 189 19.34 18.99 12.92
C THR A 189 18.60 17.70 12.52
N THR A 190 18.94 17.24 11.30
CA THR A 190 18.45 16.06 10.60
C THR A 190 19.01 14.75 11.16
N ASP A 191 18.59 14.37 12.36
CA ASP A 191 18.67 12.96 12.79
C ASP A 191 17.30 12.54 13.30
N TYR A 192 16.51 11.94 12.41
CA TYR A 192 15.27 11.29 12.80
C TYR A 192 15.60 10.08 13.69
N SER A 193 14.73 9.79 14.66
CA SER A 193 14.91 8.63 15.53
C SER A 193 14.87 7.33 14.73
N THR A 194 15.49 6.26 15.26
CA THR A 194 15.43 4.93 14.64
C THR A 194 13.99 4.48 14.43
N GLU A 195 13.10 4.73 15.39
CA GLU A 195 11.68 4.35 15.21
C GLU A 195 11.00 5.13 14.09
N THR A 196 11.43 6.36 13.82
CA THR A 196 10.94 7.15 12.69
C THR A 196 11.36 6.52 11.37
N TRP A 197 12.64 6.14 11.26
CA TRP A 197 13.17 5.45 10.08
C TRP A 197 12.46 4.13 9.82
N ASP A 198 12.36 3.25 10.82
CA ASP A 198 11.66 1.96 10.72
C ASP A 198 10.20 2.16 10.28
N SER A 199 9.54 3.20 10.81
CA SER A 199 8.16 3.53 10.47
C SER A 199 8.01 4.01 9.03
N TRP A 200 8.99 4.73 8.49
CA TRP A 200 8.99 5.17 7.10
C TRP A 200 9.35 4.05 6.15
N GLU A 201 10.41 3.31 6.46
CA GLU A 201 10.89 2.18 5.66
C GLU A 201 9.78 1.13 5.47
N SER A 202 9.14 0.72 6.57
CA SER A 202 8.05 -0.27 6.53
C SER A 202 6.80 0.15 5.73
N ARG A 203 6.68 1.43 5.34
CA ARG A 203 5.55 1.94 4.53
C ARG A 203 5.94 2.33 3.10
N TYR A 204 7.19 2.71 2.88
CA TYR A 204 7.59 3.41 1.67
C TYR A 204 8.84 2.85 0.98
N SER A 205 9.63 1.99 1.64
CA SER A 205 10.82 1.40 1.03
C SER A 205 10.45 0.54 -0.18
N MET A 206 11.34 0.51 -1.17
CA MET A 206 11.20 -0.34 -2.36
C MET A 206 12.48 -1.15 -2.62
N GLU A 207 13.35 -1.25 -1.61
CA GLU A 207 14.68 -1.87 -1.76
C GLU A 207 14.62 -3.40 -1.72
N ASP A 208 13.76 -3.96 -0.88
CA ASP A 208 13.50 -5.40 -0.79
C ASP A 208 12.11 -5.75 -1.36
N PRO A 209 12.03 -6.46 -2.51
CA PRO A 209 10.77 -6.90 -3.10
C PRO A 209 9.92 -7.83 -2.23
N HIS A 210 10.53 -8.46 -1.20
CA HIS A 210 9.89 -9.41 -0.29
C HIS A 210 9.48 -8.79 1.05
N HIS A 211 9.88 -7.54 1.30
CA HIS A 211 9.45 -6.83 2.50
C HIS A 211 8.09 -6.15 2.26
N ALA A 212 7.02 -6.75 2.78
CA ALA A 212 5.67 -6.28 2.55
C ALA A 212 5.37 -4.91 3.19
N LEU A 213 4.95 -3.95 2.37
CA LEU A 213 4.70 -2.58 2.77
C LEU A 213 3.40 -2.44 3.56
N ARG A 214 3.51 -1.84 4.74
CA ARG A 214 2.36 -1.43 5.55
C ARG A 214 1.55 -0.37 4.83
N ALA A 215 0.23 -0.42 5.03
CA ALA A 215 -0.69 0.58 4.51
C ALA A 215 -0.30 2.00 4.94
N HIS A 216 -0.45 2.95 4.02
CA HIS A 216 -0.24 4.38 4.29
C HIS A 216 -1.38 4.95 5.12
N ARG A 217 -2.57 4.37 4.97
CA ARG A 217 -3.76 4.66 5.76
C ARG A 217 -4.55 3.37 5.99
N THR A 218 -5.08 3.24 7.20
CA THR A 218 -6.02 2.19 7.56
C THR A 218 -7.28 2.84 8.12
N GLU A 219 -8.44 2.43 7.62
CA GLU A 219 -9.75 2.76 8.18
C GLU A 219 -10.41 1.47 8.68
N SER A 220 -11.07 1.51 9.83
CA SER A 220 -11.69 0.33 10.42
C SER A 220 -13.21 0.46 10.42
N SER A 221 -13.90 -0.59 10.02
CA SER A 221 -15.34 -0.76 10.23
C SER A 221 -15.62 -0.95 11.72
N SER A 222 -16.72 -0.37 12.21
CA SER A 222 -17.20 -0.59 13.58
C SER A 222 -17.89 -1.95 13.78
N ALA A 223 -18.23 -2.64 12.69
CA ALA A 223 -18.86 -3.95 12.69
C ALA A 223 -17.94 -5.03 12.12
N ASN A 224 -18.18 -6.29 12.55
CA ASN A 224 -17.56 -7.47 11.95
C ASN A 224 -17.87 -7.51 10.45
N PHE A 225 -16.86 -7.27 9.63
CA PHE A 225 -17.01 -7.06 8.20
C PHE A 225 -15.90 -7.75 7.42
N VAL A 226 -16.28 -8.59 6.45
CA VAL A 226 -15.35 -9.18 5.49
C VAL A 226 -15.49 -8.45 4.18
N GLY A 227 -14.44 -7.71 3.79
CA GLY A 227 -14.40 -7.01 2.51
C GLY A 227 -14.37 -7.95 1.32
N ARG A 228 -15.24 -7.74 0.33
CA ARG A 228 -15.30 -8.55 -0.90
C ARG A 228 -14.78 -7.80 -2.11
N GLN A 229 -15.13 -6.52 -2.25
CA GLN A 229 -14.71 -5.71 -3.38
C GLN A 229 -14.59 -4.23 -2.98
N ALA A 230 -13.64 -3.54 -3.61
CA ALA A 230 -13.53 -2.09 -3.57
C ALA A 230 -13.81 -1.50 -4.97
N ALA A 231 -14.32 -0.27 -4.99
CA ALA A 231 -14.55 0.50 -6.21
C ALA A 231 -14.25 1.98 -5.95
N TRP A 232 -13.79 2.68 -6.98
CA TRP A 232 -13.52 4.11 -6.93
C TRP A 232 -14.45 4.85 -7.87
N SER A 233 -14.89 6.02 -7.45
CA SER A 233 -15.50 7.02 -8.35
C SER A 233 -14.47 7.53 -9.38
N PRO A 234 -14.89 8.05 -10.54
CA PRO A 234 -13.97 8.54 -11.57
C PRO A 234 -13.00 9.63 -11.10
N GLY A 235 -13.46 10.55 -10.25
CA GLY A 235 -12.60 11.58 -9.65
C GLY A 235 -11.78 11.08 -8.45
N GLY A 236 -12.02 9.85 -8.00
CA GLY A 236 -11.34 9.26 -6.85
C GLY A 236 -11.72 9.89 -5.51
N GLU A 237 -12.71 10.77 -5.46
CA GLU A 237 -13.18 11.42 -4.24
C GLU A 237 -13.99 10.46 -3.35
N TRP A 238 -14.55 9.41 -3.94
CA TRP A 238 -15.24 8.30 -3.26
C TRP A 238 -14.54 6.96 -3.49
N CYS A 239 -14.37 6.20 -2.39
CA CYS A 239 -14.06 4.78 -2.40
C CYS A 239 -15.22 4.02 -1.73
N VAL A 240 -15.76 3.02 -2.41
CA VAL A 240 -16.84 2.18 -1.89
C VAL A 240 -16.31 0.77 -1.68
N VAL A 241 -16.52 0.22 -0.49
CA VAL A 241 -16.18 -1.16 -0.15
C VAL A 241 -17.45 -1.91 0.19
N VAL A 242 -17.68 -3.05 -0.47
CA VAL A 242 -18.83 -3.93 -0.21
C VAL A 242 -18.34 -5.26 0.34
N GLY A 243 -19.16 -5.90 1.17
CA GLY A 243 -18.74 -7.12 1.85
C GLY A 243 -19.88 -7.91 2.48
N SER A 244 -19.55 -8.65 3.54
CA SER A 244 -20.48 -9.51 4.28
C SER A 244 -21.72 -8.75 4.77
N SER A 245 -22.81 -9.48 5.00
CA SER A 245 -24.06 -8.97 5.59
C SER A 245 -24.72 -7.85 4.79
N ASN A 246 -24.51 -7.82 3.48
CA ASN A 246 -24.98 -6.74 2.58
C ASN A 246 -24.53 -5.34 3.01
N THR A 247 -23.41 -5.25 3.74
CA THR A 247 -22.88 -3.99 4.24
C THR A 247 -22.07 -3.29 3.15
N THR A 248 -22.28 -1.97 3.05
CA THR A 248 -21.52 -1.07 2.19
C THR A 248 -20.86 0.01 3.03
N LEU A 249 -19.55 0.19 2.86
CA LEU A 249 -18.77 1.25 3.49
C LEU A 249 -18.42 2.28 2.41
N VAL A 250 -18.80 3.54 2.63
CA VAL A 250 -18.55 4.64 1.70
C VAL A 250 -17.57 5.60 2.34
N LEU A 251 -16.39 5.73 1.74
CA LEU A 251 -15.31 6.60 2.20
C LEU A 251 -15.17 7.77 1.24
N GLN A 252 -14.97 8.97 1.80
CA GLN A 252 -14.80 10.20 1.05
C GLN A 252 -13.45 10.84 1.34
N ARG A 253 -12.84 11.45 0.31
CA ARG A 253 -11.76 12.43 0.46
C ARG A 253 -12.13 13.73 -0.26
N TRP A 254 -11.44 14.81 0.09
CA TRP A 254 -11.66 16.16 -0.45
C TRP A 254 -13.08 16.71 -0.22
N ALA A 255 -13.77 16.21 0.82
CA ALA A 255 -15.07 16.73 1.21
C ALA A 255 -14.97 18.23 1.47
N ARG A 256 -15.81 19.02 0.80
CA ARG A 256 -16.00 20.42 1.14
C ARG A 256 -16.73 20.47 2.48
N LYS A 257 -16.12 21.10 3.49
CA LYS A 257 -16.82 21.35 4.75
C LYS A 257 -17.99 22.28 4.47
N THR A 258 -19.21 21.75 4.47
CA THR A 258 -20.40 22.59 4.52
C THR A 258 -20.44 23.21 5.92
N ALA A 259 -20.38 24.53 6.02
CA ALA A 259 -20.59 25.22 7.29
C ALA A 259 -21.93 24.73 7.86
N SER A 260 -21.91 24.18 9.08
CA SER A 260 -23.13 23.73 9.74
C SER A 260 -24.10 24.90 9.82
N ARG A 261 -25.29 24.76 9.21
CA ARG A 261 -26.41 25.66 9.46
C ARG A 261 -26.69 25.61 10.96
N ALA A 262 -26.32 26.66 11.68
CA ALA A 262 -26.78 26.86 13.04
C ALA A 262 -28.31 26.84 12.99
N SER A 263 -28.91 25.91 13.73
CA SER A 263 -30.35 25.90 13.96
C SER A 263 -30.72 27.23 14.60
N VAL A 264 -31.40 28.09 13.85
CA VAL A 264 -32.08 29.26 14.40
C VAL A 264 -33.24 28.72 15.22
N THR A 265 -33.05 28.67 16.54
CA THR A 265 -34.13 28.46 17.50
C THR A 265 -34.87 29.78 17.64
N THR A 266 -35.96 29.95 16.88
CA THR A 266 -36.90 31.05 17.11
C THR A 266 -37.78 30.69 18.30
N ARG A 267 -37.79 31.57 19.31
CA ARG A 267 -38.71 31.56 20.44
C ARG A 267 -40.12 31.97 20.00
#